data_AF-A0A8G2FXQ8-F1
#
_entry.id   AF-A0A8G2FXQ8-F1
#
_cell.length_a   1.000
_cell.length_b   1.000
_cell.length_c   1.000
_cell.angle_alpha   90.00
_cell.angle_beta   90.00
_cell.angle_gamma   90.00
#
_symmetry.space_group_name_H-M   'P 1'
#
loop_
_entity.id
_entity.type
_entity.pdbx_description
1 polymer ?
#
loop_
_entity_poly.entity_id
_entity_poly.type
_entity_poly.pdbx_seq_one_letter_code
_entity_poly.pdbx_strand_id
1 'polypeptide(L)'
;MSKIDNIENEIEQCRRTSMDNKTVTYDLSNINFSDIKKTTKALARVLFDNDINKWISKSGKNLTVTPGYKIEIIINDENKRAIAKIEKDFKKYLGFDDIESKYIDDIQNAVHKDADTASVLILGIWAFVFQHEENKTADRAYITNMMDTIMKNIEII
;
A
#
# COMPACT_ATOMS: atom_id res chain seq x y z
N MET A 1 4.66 -8.43 23.73
CA MET A 1 4.71 -7.61 22.50
C MET A 1 4.96 -8.55 21.34
N SER A 2 4.02 -8.61 20.41
CA SER A 2 4.17 -9.49 19.25
C SER A 2 5.25 -8.90 18.33
N LYS A 3 5.98 -9.72 17.58
CA LYS A 3 6.98 -9.23 16.62
C LYS A 3 6.37 -8.31 15.55
N ILE A 4 5.05 -8.33 15.35
CA ILE A 4 4.33 -7.48 14.37
C ILE A 4 4.33 -6.03 14.87
N ASP A 5 4.13 -5.82 16.16
CA ASP A 5 4.09 -4.49 16.78
C ASP A 5 5.43 -3.75 16.63
N ASN A 6 6.55 -4.47 16.46
CA ASN A 6 7.88 -3.85 16.34
C ASN A 6 8.14 -3.25 14.94
N ILE A 7 7.71 -3.93 13.87
CA ILE A 7 8.00 -3.49 12.50
C ILE A 7 7.11 -2.32 12.07
N GLU A 8 5.86 -2.27 12.54
CA GLU A 8 4.96 -1.13 12.32
C GLU A 8 5.55 0.15 12.95
N ASN A 9 6.04 0.05 14.19
CA ASN A 9 6.72 1.16 14.87
C ASN A 9 8.01 1.61 14.15
N GLU A 10 8.82 0.65 13.68
CA GLU A 10 10.04 0.96 12.90
C GLU A 10 9.69 1.74 11.62
N ILE A 11 8.65 1.32 10.89
CA ILE A 11 8.19 2.00 9.68
C ILE A 11 7.60 3.38 9.99
N GLU A 12 6.83 3.50 11.07
CA GLU A 12 6.27 4.79 11.50
C GLU A 12 7.38 5.81 11.82
N GLN A 13 8.47 5.36 12.46
CA GLN A 13 9.63 6.20 12.73
C GLN A 13 10.38 6.66 11.48
N CYS A 14 10.15 6.03 10.32
CA CYS A 14 10.68 6.48 9.03
C CYS A 14 9.87 7.61 8.39
N ARG A 15 8.65 7.90 8.90
CA ARG A 15 7.77 8.92 8.33
C ARG A 15 8.29 10.33 8.57
N ARG A 16 8.42 11.15 7.52
CA ARG A 16 8.78 12.56 7.57
C ARG A 16 7.83 13.37 6.70
N THR A 17 7.49 14.59 7.12
CA THR A 17 6.69 15.51 6.32
C THR A 17 7.57 16.65 5.85
N SER A 18 7.47 17.02 4.57
CA SER A 18 8.19 18.16 3.99
C SER A 18 7.76 19.47 4.65
N MET A 19 8.64 20.49 4.63
CA MET A 19 8.32 21.78 5.26
C MET A 19 7.09 22.48 4.65
N ASP A 20 6.81 22.23 3.37
CA ASP A 20 5.65 22.77 2.67
C ASP A 20 4.39 21.90 2.79
N ASN A 21 4.47 20.79 3.54
CA ASN A 21 3.43 19.78 3.73
C ASN A 21 2.89 19.15 2.44
N LYS A 22 3.60 19.27 1.31
CA LYS A 22 3.18 18.68 0.03
C LYS A 22 3.63 17.23 -0.15
N THR A 23 4.62 16.80 0.61
CA THR A 23 5.18 15.45 0.52
C THR A 23 5.34 14.82 1.90
N VAL A 24 4.99 13.55 1.99
CA VAL A 24 5.29 12.68 3.13
C VAL A 24 6.23 11.59 2.65
N THR A 25 7.39 11.48 3.27
CA THR A 25 8.42 10.49 2.90
C THR A 25 8.49 9.40 3.95
N TYR A 26 8.55 8.15 3.51
CA TYR A 26 8.86 6.98 4.30
C TYR A 26 10.22 6.43 3.83
N ASP A 27 11.29 6.74 4.55
CA ASP A 27 12.61 6.21 4.21
C ASP A 27 12.81 4.81 4.81
N LEU A 28 12.54 3.78 4.00
CA LEU A 28 12.61 2.38 4.40
C LEU A 28 13.97 1.75 4.08
N SER A 29 14.99 2.55 3.79
CA SER A 29 16.33 2.06 3.41
C SER A 29 16.98 1.17 4.48
N ASN A 30 16.61 1.34 5.75
CA ASN A 30 17.11 0.56 6.88
C ASN A 30 16.12 -0.52 7.36
N ILE A 31 14.94 -0.63 6.74
CA ILE A 31 13.95 -1.62 7.09
C ILE A 31 14.33 -2.96 6.48
N ASN A 32 14.14 -4.02 7.26
CA ASN A 32 14.42 -5.38 6.83
C ASN A 32 13.23 -5.97 6.06
N PHE A 33 13.45 -6.30 4.78
CA PHE A 33 12.45 -6.93 3.89
C PHE A 33 12.64 -8.45 3.74
N SER A 34 13.43 -9.10 4.61
CA SER A 34 13.61 -10.57 4.61
C SER A 34 12.30 -11.34 4.80
N ASP A 35 11.39 -10.83 5.63
CA ASP A 35 9.98 -11.25 5.67
C ASP A 35 9.11 -10.16 5.03
N ILE A 36 9.15 -10.14 3.70
CA ILE A 36 8.39 -9.19 2.90
C ILE A 36 6.90 -9.21 3.27
N LYS A 37 6.31 -10.34 3.74
CA LYS A 37 4.84 -10.44 3.96
C LYS A 37 4.45 -9.59 5.13
N LYS A 38 5.22 -9.80 6.19
CA LYS A 38 5.11 -9.03 7.40
C LYS A 38 5.42 -7.55 7.16
N THR A 39 6.50 -7.25 6.44
CA THR A 39 6.93 -5.86 6.21
C THR A 39 5.96 -5.09 5.31
N THR A 40 5.48 -5.69 4.21
CA THR A 40 4.48 -5.06 3.33
C THR A 40 3.14 -4.86 4.04
N LYS A 41 2.68 -5.82 4.84
CA LYS A 41 1.44 -5.66 5.63
C LYS A 41 1.57 -4.55 6.66
N ALA A 42 2.71 -4.49 7.36
CA ALA A 42 3.01 -3.43 8.31
C ALA A 42 3.05 -2.06 7.63
N LEU A 43 3.72 -1.94 6.47
CA LEU A 43 3.76 -0.72 5.69
C LEU A 43 2.36 -0.26 5.26
N ALA A 44 1.56 -1.17 4.71
CA ALA A 44 0.20 -0.89 4.28
C ALA A 44 -0.66 -0.34 5.43
N ARG A 45 -0.53 -0.94 6.62
CA ARG A 45 -1.23 -0.49 7.82
C ARG A 45 -0.78 0.89 8.27
N VAL A 46 0.53 1.12 8.38
CA VAL A 46 1.07 2.42 8.80
C VAL A 46 0.65 3.52 7.81
N LEU A 47 0.75 3.27 6.50
CA LEU A 47 0.30 4.22 5.47
C LEU A 47 -1.20 4.52 5.59
N PHE A 48 -2.01 3.49 5.86
CA PHE A 48 -3.44 3.69 6.05
C PHE A 48 -3.76 4.54 7.27
N ASP A 49 -3.23 4.14 8.43
CA ASP A 49 -3.52 4.74 9.72
C ASP A 49 -3.01 6.19 9.79
N ASN A 50 -1.84 6.46 9.22
CA ASN A 50 -1.20 7.77 9.30
C ASN A 50 -1.56 8.71 8.14
N ASP A 51 -1.96 8.21 6.98
CA ASP A 51 -2.11 9.05 5.79
C ASP A 51 -3.39 8.78 4.99
N ILE A 52 -3.57 7.57 4.46
CA ILE A 52 -4.62 7.29 3.46
C ILE A 52 -6.02 7.45 4.07
N ASN A 53 -6.24 7.05 5.33
CA ASN A 53 -7.55 7.19 5.98
C ASN A 53 -8.03 8.66 6.06
N LYS A 54 -7.10 9.63 6.05
CA LYS A 54 -7.40 11.07 6.07
C LYS A 54 -7.87 11.58 4.72
N TRP A 55 -7.53 10.86 3.64
CA TRP A 55 -7.96 11.20 2.29
C TRP A 55 -9.37 10.70 2.01
N ILE A 56 -9.85 9.72 2.78
CA ILE A 56 -11.15 9.08 2.57
C ILE A 56 -12.22 9.83 3.36
N SER A 57 -13.25 10.30 2.67
CA SER A 57 -14.41 10.96 3.25
C SER A 57 -15.69 10.21 2.90
N LYS A 58 -16.46 9.81 3.90
CA LYS A 58 -17.73 9.10 3.70
C LYS A 58 -18.93 10.04 3.80
N SER A 59 -19.75 10.07 2.77
CA SER A 59 -21.05 10.75 2.74
C SER A 59 -22.14 9.77 2.31
N GLY A 60 -22.88 9.25 3.29
CA GLY A 60 -23.87 8.20 3.05
C GLY A 60 -23.26 6.92 2.47
N LYS A 61 -23.63 6.58 1.24
CA LYS A 61 -23.08 5.42 0.50
C LYS A 61 -21.86 5.76 -0.35
N ASN A 62 -21.46 7.03 -0.42
CA ASN A 62 -20.36 7.49 -1.26
C ASN A 62 -19.09 7.70 -0.41
N LEU A 63 -17.96 7.15 -0.83
CA LEU A 63 -16.60 7.41 -0.32
C LEU A 63 -15.79 8.30 -1.28
N THR A 64 -15.60 9.57 -0.99
CA THR A 64 -14.73 10.41 -1.83
C THR A 64 -13.29 10.29 -1.36
N VAL A 65 -12.34 10.20 -2.27
CA VAL A 65 -10.91 10.25 -1.95
C VAL A 65 -10.30 11.54 -2.45
N THR A 66 -9.65 12.28 -1.55
CA THR A 66 -9.02 13.55 -1.86
C THR A 66 -7.63 13.60 -1.20
N PRO A 67 -6.58 13.18 -1.92
CA PRO A 67 -5.22 13.24 -1.40
C PRO A 67 -4.79 14.68 -1.15
N GLY A 68 -4.26 14.96 0.04
CA GLY A 68 -3.76 16.29 0.41
C GLY A 68 -2.28 16.52 0.10
N TYR A 69 -1.54 15.45 -0.20
CA TYR A 69 -0.10 15.42 -0.39
C TYR A 69 0.32 14.19 -1.18
N LYS A 70 1.58 14.15 -1.62
CA LYS A 70 2.21 12.99 -2.22
C LYS A 70 2.90 12.15 -1.12
N ILE A 71 2.86 10.83 -1.25
CA ILE A 71 3.62 9.91 -0.42
C ILE A 71 4.79 9.38 -1.24
N GLU A 72 6.00 9.44 -0.70
CA GLU A 72 7.21 8.89 -1.30
C GLU A 72 7.75 7.80 -0.38
N ILE A 73 8.01 6.60 -0.93
CA ILE A 73 8.53 5.46 -0.18
C ILE A 73 9.91 5.15 -0.74
N ILE A 74 10.96 5.45 0.02
CA ILE A 74 12.34 5.25 -0.42
C ILE A 74 12.80 3.86 -0.02
N ILE A 75 13.32 3.10 -0.98
CA ILE A 75 13.83 1.75 -0.76
C ILE A 75 15.21 1.61 -1.40
N ASN A 76 16.16 1.05 -0.66
CA ASN A 76 17.50 0.80 -1.20
C ASN A 76 17.49 -0.30 -2.30
N ASP A 77 18.53 -0.34 -3.14
CA ASP A 77 18.62 -1.27 -4.27
C ASP A 77 18.72 -2.75 -3.85
N GLU A 78 19.20 -3.04 -2.65
CA GLU A 78 19.24 -4.41 -2.13
C GLU A 78 17.83 -4.93 -1.83
N ASN A 79 17.04 -4.13 -1.13
CA ASN A 79 15.64 -4.42 -0.81
C ASN A 79 14.79 -4.46 -2.09
N LYS A 80 15.01 -3.56 -3.05
CA LYS A 80 14.35 -3.64 -4.38
C LYS A 80 14.62 -4.99 -5.07
N ARG A 81 15.89 -5.43 -5.08
CA ARG A 81 16.26 -6.74 -5.67
C ARG A 81 15.64 -7.91 -4.90
N ALA A 82 15.59 -7.83 -3.57
CA ALA A 82 14.95 -8.85 -2.74
C ALA A 82 13.44 -8.96 -3.03
N ILE A 83 12.76 -7.81 -3.17
CA ILE A 83 11.33 -7.74 -3.49
C ILE A 83 11.05 -8.29 -4.89
N ALA A 84 11.81 -7.88 -5.90
CA ALA A 84 11.68 -8.37 -7.27
C ALA A 84 11.88 -9.89 -7.40
N LYS A 85 12.73 -10.50 -6.57
CA LYS A 85 12.93 -11.95 -6.57
C LYS A 85 11.69 -12.71 -6.10
N ILE A 86 10.90 -12.12 -5.19
CA ILE A 86 9.70 -12.72 -4.60
C ILE A 86 8.46 -12.47 -5.47
N GLU A 87 8.51 -11.43 -6.32
CA GLU A 87 7.51 -11.10 -7.33
C GLU A 87 7.10 -12.30 -8.21
N LYS A 88 8.06 -13.17 -8.57
CA LYS A 88 7.78 -14.36 -9.39
C LYS A 88 6.87 -15.39 -8.72
N ASP A 89 6.87 -15.45 -7.38
CA ASP A 89 6.01 -16.31 -6.56
C ASP A 89 4.85 -15.53 -5.90
N PHE A 90 4.69 -14.26 -6.28
CA PHE A 90 3.75 -13.30 -5.68
C PHE A 90 2.29 -13.76 -5.69
N LYS A 91 1.87 -14.51 -6.72
CA LYS A 91 0.52 -15.11 -6.78
C LYS A 91 0.25 -16.10 -5.63
N LYS A 92 1.27 -16.77 -5.10
CA LYS A 92 1.12 -17.67 -3.93
C LYS A 92 1.15 -16.91 -2.61
N TYR A 93 1.76 -15.74 -2.63
CA TYR A 93 2.14 -14.99 -1.44
C TYR A 93 1.01 -14.13 -0.86
N LEU A 94 0.22 -13.51 -1.73
CA LEU A 94 -0.94 -12.70 -1.32
C LEU A 94 -2.02 -13.52 -0.59
N GLY A 95 -2.02 -14.85 -0.71
CA GLY A 95 -3.09 -15.67 -0.15
C GLY A 95 -4.44 -15.21 -0.72
N PHE A 96 -4.70 -15.58 -1.97
CA PHE A 96 -5.95 -15.27 -2.69
C PHE A 96 -7.25 -15.82 -2.06
N ASP A 97 -7.18 -16.28 -0.81
CA ASP A 97 -8.33 -16.69 -0.03
C ASP A 97 -9.07 -15.48 0.57
N ASP A 98 -8.39 -14.34 0.82
CA ASP A 98 -9.00 -13.16 1.47
C ASP A 98 -9.18 -11.92 0.56
N ILE A 99 -8.40 -11.80 -0.52
CA ILE A 99 -8.66 -10.78 -1.55
C ILE A 99 -9.73 -11.38 -2.46
N GLU A 100 -10.96 -10.89 -2.39
CA GLU A 100 -12.04 -11.40 -3.26
C GLU A 100 -11.53 -11.50 -4.70
N SER A 101 -11.51 -12.72 -5.22
CA SER A 101 -11.02 -13.09 -6.56
C SER A 101 -11.55 -12.19 -7.68
N LYS A 102 -12.64 -11.45 -7.43
CA LYS A 102 -13.22 -10.46 -8.32
C LYS A 102 -12.33 -9.26 -8.64
N TYR A 103 -11.31 -8.92 -7.84
CA TYR A 103 -10.42 -7.78 -8.12
C TYR A 103 -9.00 -8.14 -8.53
N ILE A 104 -8.68 -9.44 -8.56
CA ILE A 104 -7.34 -9.93 -8.89
C ILE A 104 -6.85 -9.42 -10.25
N ASP A 105 -7.74 -9.31 -11.22
CA ASP A 105 -7.41 -8.86 -12.57
C ASP A 105 -7.18 -7.35 -12.61
N ASP A 106 -7.91 -6.56 -11.82
CA ASP A 106 -7.72 -5.10 -11.73
C ASP A 106 -6.39 -4.78 -11.03
N ILE A 107 -6.13 -5.50 -9.94
CA ILE A 107 -4.85 -5.55 -9.21
C ILE A 107 -3.71 -5.86 -10.17
N GLN A 108 -3.85 -6.94 -10.94
CA GLN A 108 -2.82 -7.35 -11.90
C GLN A 108 -2.66 -6.30 -13.01
N ASN A 109 -3.74 -5.75 -13.57
CA ASN A 109 -3.66 -4.77 -14.65
C ASN A 109 -3.07 -3.43 -14.21
N ALA A 110 -3.31 -2.99 -12.98
CA ALA A 110 -2.66 -1.82 -12.39
C ALA A 110 -1.14 -2.03 -12.24
N VAL A 111 -0.73 -3.27 -11.94
CA VAL A 111 0.67 -3.68 -11.78
C VAL A 111 1.40 -3.97 -13.10
N HIS A 112 0.71 -4.46 -14.13
CA HIS A 112 1.34 -4.84 -15.40
C HIS A 112 1.87 -3.66 -16.23
N LYS A 113 1.65 -2.41 -15.81
CA LYS A 113 2.23 -1.25 -16.49
C LYS A 113 3.69 -0.96 -16.11
N ASP A 114 4.16 -1.42 -14.96
CA ASP A 114 5.59 -1.49 -14.58
C ASP A 114 5.73 -2.49 -13.41
N ALA A 115 6.05 -3.75 -13.75
CA ALA A 115 6.16 -4.86 -12.80
C ALA A 115 7.52 -4.79 -12.07
N ASP A 116 7.64 -3.85 -11.14
CA ASP A 116 8.82 -3.64 -10.31
C ASP A 116 8.50 -3.72 -8.80
N THR A 117 9.48 -3.39 -7.96
CA THR A 117 9.34 -3.33 -6.49
C THR A 117 8.13 -2.51 -6.04
N ALA A 118 7.72 -1.50 -6.81
CA ALA A 118 6.58 -0.68 -6.48
C ALA A 118 5.29 -1.51 -6.47
N SER A 119 5.11 -2.36 -7.49
CA SER A 119 3.92 -3.17 -7.67
C SER A 119 3.58 -4.08 -6.48
N VAL A 120 4.58 -4.71 -5.84
CA VAL A 120 4.35 -5.59 -4.65
C VAL A 120 3.81 -4.80 -3.46
N LEU A 121 4.35 -3.60 -3.23
CA LEU A 121 3.98 -2.76 -2.09
C LEU A 121 2.63 -2.07 -2.31
N ILE A 122 2.42 -1.57 -3.53
CA ILE A 122 1.15 -1.01 -4.00
C ILE A 122 0.02 -2.01 -3.76
N LEU A 123 0.22 -3.29 -4.07
CA LEU A 123 -0.79 -4.31 -3.89
C LEU A 123 -1.06 -4.69 -2.44
N GLY A 124 -0.04 -4.67 -1.59
CA GLY A 124 -0.23 -4.85 -0.14
C GLY A 124 -1.07 -3.73 0.48
N ILE A 125 -0.81 -2.49 0.06
CA ILE A 125 -1.62 -1.32 0.43
C ILE A 125 -3.05 -1.53 -0.08
N TRP A 126 -3.20 -1.98 -1.33
CA TRP A 126 -4.50 -2.19 -1.96
C TRP A 126 -5.37 -3.19 -1.21
N ALA A 127 -4.80 -4.35 -0.88
CA ALA A 127 -5.47 -5.40 -0.14
C ALA A 127 -5.91 -4.95 1.26
N PHE A 128 -5.05 -4.18 1.94
CA PHE A 128 -5.34 -3.68 3.29
C PHE A 128 -6.48 -2.66 3.30
N VAL A 129 -6.42 -1.65 2.42
CA VAL A 129 -7.47 -0.61 2.31
C VAL A 129 -8.81 -1.25 1.97
N PHE A 130 -8.83 -2.22 1.05
CA PHE A 130 -10.05 -2.92 0.68
C PHE A 130 -10.69 -3.68 1.85
N GLN A 131 -9.89 -4.40 2.63
CA GLN A 131 -10.35 -5.11 3.84
C GLN A 131 -10.92 -4.14 4.88
N HIS A 132 -10.34 -2.95 5.02
CA HIS A 132 -10.76 -1.97 6.01
C HIS A 132 -12.02 -1.18 5.63
N GLU A 133 -12.28 -0.95 4.34
CA GLU A 133 -13.43 -0.14 3.92
C GLU A 133 -14.77 -0.90 3.91
N GLU A 134 -14.76 -2.26 3.99
CA GLU A 134 -15.90 -3.18 4.19
C GLU A 134 -17.27 -2.79 3.57
N ASN A 135 -17.28 -1.98 2.52
CA ASN A 135 -18.50 -1.52 1.89
C ASN A 135 -18.87 -2.54 0.82
N LYS A 136 -19.33 -3.72 1.26
CA LYS A 136 -19.71 -4.89 0.43
C LYS A 136 -20.75 -4.58 -0.65
N THR A 137 -21.32 -3.38 -0.63
CA THR A 137 -22.29 -2.84 -1.61
C THR A 137 -21.73 -1.77 -2.55
N ALA A 138 -20.48 -1.34 -2.37
CA ALA A 138 -19.84 -0.38 -3.27
C ALA A 138 -19.53 -1.04 -4.62
N ASP A 139 -19.83 -0.33 -5.70
CA ASP A 139 -19.55 -0.78 -7.07
C ASP A 139 -18.04 -1.08 -7.23
N ARG A 140 -17.70 -2.17 -7.92
CA ARG A 140 -16.32 -2.50 -8.26
C ARG A 140 -15.62 -1.33 -8.95
N ALA A 141 -16.28 -0.66 -9.90
CA ALA A 141 -15.71 0.49 -10.59
C ALA A 141 -15.38 1.65 -9.63
N TYR A 142 -16.18 1.79 -8.58
CA TYR A 142 -16.00 2.82 -7.56
C TYR A 142 -14.79 2.56 -6.68
N ILE A 143 -14.65 1.32 -6.19
CA ILE A 143 -13.47 0.88 -5.44
C ILE A 143 -12.21 1.02 -6.30
N THR A 144 -12.24 0.55 -7.55
CA THR A 144 -11.09 0.68 -8.45
C THR A 144 -10.68 2.15 -8.65
N ASN A 145 -11.63 3.07 -8.88
CA ASN A 145 -11.31 4.50 -9.05
C ASN A 145 -10.78 5.16 -7.76
N MET A 146 -11.33 4.79 -6.60
CA MET A 146 -10.80 5.21 -5.29
C MET A 146 -9.33 4.81 -5.18
N MET A 147 -9.04 3.54 -5.46
CA MET A 147 -7.71 3.04 -5.30
C MET A 147 -6.73 3.61 -6.33
N ASP A 148 -7.13 3.78 -7.59
CA ASP A 148 -6.32 4.47 -8.60
C ASP A 148 -5.94 5.88 -8.16
N THR A 149 -6.86 6.58 -7.47
CA THR A 149 -6.61 7.92 -6.92
C THR A 149 -5.57 7.87 -5.80
N ILE A 150 -5.67 6.90 -4.88
CA ILE A 150 -4.67 6.69 -3.82
C ILE A 150 -3.30 6.39 -4.46
N MET A 151 -3.26 5.48 -5.43
CA MET A 151 -2.00 5.00 -6.00
C MET A 151 -1.28 6.05 -6.83
N LYS A 152 -1.99 6.93 -7.54
CA LYS A 152 -1.37 8.07 -8.25
C LYS A 152 -0.64 9.04 -7.32
N ASN A 153 -0.96 9.00 -6.03
CA ASN A 153 -0.37 9.86 -5.01
C ASN A 153 0.69 9.15 -4.17
N ILE A 154 1.04 7.89 -4.49
CA ILE A 154 2.13 7.14 -3.86
C ILE A 154 3.19 6.87 -4.92
N GLU A 155 4.43 7.28 -4.63
CA GLU A 155 5.61 6.97 -5.44
C GLU A 155 6.59 6.13 -4.64
N ILE A 156 7.22 5.16 -5.30
CA ILE A 156 8.24 4.29 -4.71
C ILE A 156 9.56 4.62 -5.40
N ILE A 157 10.53 5.08 -4.60
CA ILE A 157 11.80 5.68 -5.05
C ILE A 157 12.96 4.76 -4.77
#